data_AF-A0A9N8H598-F1
#
_entry.id   AF-A0A9N8H598-F1
#
_cell.length_a   1.000
_cell.length_b   1.000
_cell.length_c   1.000
_cell.angle_alpha   90.00
_cell.angle_beta   90.00
_cell.angle_gamma   90.00
#
_symmetry.space_group_name_H-M   'P 1'
#
loop_
_entity.id
_entity.type
_entity.pdbx_description
1 polymer ?
#
loop_
_entity_poly.entity_id
_entity_poly.type
_entity_poly.pdbx_seq_one_letter_code
_entity_poly.pdbx_strand_id
1 'polypeptide(L)'
;MDNNNDRPIRPEEEPVAPNGVESQAAAVAQENNRNDAVPNANRRPRPSRTINTRILGPFDTGRMELSKQERQWAQTVKEAIEKDSEITNLSDFWYVQLALIEKGPDIDNVLDRARHLQAFRQEYGITETTSSGCFFVHEFIKLFPGFSLSFSFNYATGRYVAAMDLTKFYTAKLFSTPGAVETWLATNYHSQNALNPDFQAIRHGATLALECDGFDWKKNMNLRFFTTLFQEIGSAYPMKWGSVNFFNSGVFINVLMSMVKRISPPEFHENYEFGLVSEAGRLDNIFFIPSMEAANERILMRITLALQRRYANEASFSL
;
A
#
# COMPACT_ATOMS: atom_id res chain seq x y z
N MET A 1 -53.13 8.38 -2.39
CA MET A 1 -52.37 8.21 -3.64
C MET A 1 -51.38 9.36 -3.66
N ASP A 2 -50.27 9.20 -2.95
CA ASP A 2 -49.25 10.23 -2.84
C ASP A 2 -48.08 9.87 -3.76
N ASN A 3 -47.90 10.71 -4.78
CA ASN A 3 -46.83 10.63 -5.75
C ASN A 3 -45.51 11.01 -5.08
N ASN A 4 -44.70 10.00 -4.74
CA ASN A 4 -43.33 10.20 -4.30
C ASN A 4 -42.46 10.49 -5.54
N ASN A 5 -41.84 11.67 -5.51
CA ASN A 5 -41.12 12.26 -6.63
C ASN A 5 -39.63 11.93 -6.48
N ASP A 6 -39.22 10.73 -6.89
CA ASP A 6 -37.82 10.29 -6.92
C ASP A 6 -37.08 11.07 -8.02
N ARG A 7 -36.40 12.15 -7.63
CA ARG A 7 -35.39 12.78 -8.48
C ARG A 7 -34.04 12.10 -8.23
N PRO A 8 -33.32 11.71 -9.30
CA PRO A 8 -31.98 11.17 -9.16
C PRO A 8 -31.04 12.23 -8.59
N ILE A 9 -30.40 11.88 -7.47
CA ILE A 9 -29.31 12.63 -6.86
C ILE A 9 -28.18 12.68 -7.89
N ARG A 10 -27.84 13.88 -8.38
CA ARG A 10 -26.64 14.07 -9.21
C ARG A 10 -25.41 13.88 -8.31
N PRO A 11 -24.36 13.19 -8.77
CA PRO A 11 -23.11 13.13 -8.04
C PRO A 11 -22.58 14.56 -7.86
N GLU A 12 -22.35 14.95 -6.61
CA GLU A 12 -21.71 16.22 -6.27
C GLU A 12 -20.33 16.26 -6.95
N GLU A 13 -20.04 17.33 -7.68
CA GLU A 13 -18.70 17.60 -8.20
C GLU A 13 -17.75 17.73 -6.99
N GLU A 14 -16.76 16.83 -6.91
CA GLU A 14 -15.78 16.86 -5.83
C GLU A 14 -15.08 18.23 -5.78
N PRO A 15 -14.84 18.79 -4.58
CA PRO A 15 -14.00 19.96 -4.43
C PRO A 15 -12.61 19.64 -4.96
N VAL A 16 -12.19 20.34 -6.01
CA VAL A 16 -10.83 20.27 -6.57
C VAL A 16 -9.85 20.62 -5.46
N ALA A 17 -9.21 19.60 -4.90
CA ALA A 17 -8.17 19.79 -3.89
C ALA A 17 -7.04 20.66 -4.50
N PRO A 18 -6.41 21.56 -3.72
CA PRO A 18 -5.33 22.39 -4.21
C PRO A 18 -4.15 21.51 -4.63
N ASN A 19 -4.03 21.27 -5.93
CA ASN A 19 -3.02 20.42 -6.57
C ASN A 19 -1.55 20.82 -6.30
N GLY A 20 -1.29 21.95 -5.62
CA GLY A 20 0.07 22.49 -5.43
C GLY A 20 0.93 21.72 -4.43
N VAL A 21 0.40 21.38 -3.25
CA VAL A 21 1.23 20.86 -2.14
C VAL A 21 1.52 19.36 -2.29
N GLU A 22 0.59 18.60 -2.87
CA GLU A 22 0.74 17.14 -3.05
C GLU A 22 1.51 16.81 -4.32
N SER A 23 1.33 17.62 -5.37
CA SER A 23 2.24 17.61 -6.51
C SER A 23 3.66 17.97 -6.06
N GLN A 24 3.84 18.83 -5.05
CA GLN A 24 5.16 19.11 -4.50
C GLN A 24 5.74 17.94 -3.70
N ALA A 25 5.01 17.22 -2.84
CA ALA A 25 5.59 16.05 -2.18
C ALA A 25 5.90 14.90 -3.16
N ALA A 26 5.03 14.69 -4.16
CA ALA A 26 5.27 13.75 -5.25
C ALA A 26 6.40 14.20 -6.19
N ALA A 27 6.51 15.51 -6.46
CA ALA A 27 7.60 16.10 -7.25
C ALA A 27 8.91 16.11 -6.46
N VAL A 28 8.93 16.41 -5.16
CA VAL A 28 10.10 16.35 -4.27
C VAL A 28 10.61 14.91 -4.18
N ALA A 29 9.72 13.91 -4.07
CA ALA A 29 10.12 12.50 -4.17
C ALA A 29 10.69 12.11 -5.56
N GLN A 30 10.36 12.84 -6.63
CA GLN A 30 10.87 12.62 -7.99
C GLN A 30 12.10 13.47 -8.34
N GLU A 31 12.20 14.69 -7.82
CA GLU A 31 13.25 15.68 -8.08
C GLU A 31 14.49 15.36 -7.26
N ASN A 32 14.33 14.86 -6.02
CA ASN A 32 15.41 14.24 -5.25
C ASN A 32 15.89 12.91 -5.84
N ASN A 33 15.10 12.27 -6.70
CA ASN A 33 15.54 11.11 -7.47
C ASN A 33 16.34 11.53 -8.72
N ARG A 34 16.32 12.83 -9.09
CA ARG A 34 17.05 13.39 -10.23
C ARG A 34 18.29 14.18 -9.82
N ASN A 35 18.26 14.87 -8.68
CA ASN A 35 19.35 15.73 -8.21
C ASN A 35 19.77 15.32 -6.78
N ASP A 36 21.08 15.21 -6.54
CA ASP A 36 21.76 15.18 -5.23
C ASP A 36 21.91 13.88 -4.42
N ALA A 37 21.69 12.70 -5.00
CA ALA A 37 22.42 11.54 -4.49
C ALA A 37 23.89 11.66 -4.90
N VAL A 38 24.80 11.90 -3.94
CA VAL A 38 26.24 11.64 -4.14
C VAL A 38 26.33 10.28 -4.83
N PRO A 39 26.86 10.21 -6.07
CA PRO A 39 26.81 8.98 -6.84
C PRO A 39 27.48 7.90 -5.99
N ASN A 40 26.69 6.95 -5.50
CA ASN A 40 27.28 5.72 -5.02
C ASN A 40 27.87 5.08 -6.27
N ALA A 41 29.17 5.30 -6.51
CA ALA A 41 29.87 4.92 -7.72
C ALA A 41 29.76 3.41 -8.03
N ASN A 42 29.27 2.62 -7.07
CA ASN A 42 29.01 1.19 -7.20
C ASN A 42 27.57 0.82 -7.61
N ARG A 43 26.62 1.77 -7.68
CA ARG A 43 25.27 1.51 -8.21
C ARG A 43 25.24 1.80 -9.70
N ARG A 44 25.31 0.75 -10.52
CA ARG A 44 24.98 0.87 -11.95
C ARG A 44 23.55 1.42 -12.07
N PRO A 45 23.31 2.48 -12.87
CA PRO A 45 21.96 2.95 -13.12
C PRO A 45 21.14 1.79 -13.66
N ARG A 46 20.03 1.46 -12.99
CA ARG A 46 19.11 0.45 -13.52
C ARG A 46 18.66 0.96 -14.89
N PRO A 47 18.79 0.17 -15.97
CA PRO A 47 18.19 0.55 -17.24
C PRO A 47 16.70 0.73 -16.98
N SER A 48 16.23 1.98 -16.96
CA SER A 48 14.81 2.24 -16.92
C SER A 48 14.27 1.69 -18.23
N ARG A 49 13.68 0.50 -18.18
CA ARG A 49 12.90 -0.02 -19.31
C ARG A 49 11.69 0.90 -19.37
N THR A 50 11.81 2.00 -20.11
CA THR A 50 10.73 2.93 -20.41
C THR A 50 9.80 2.21 -21.37
N ILE A 51 9.01 1.29 -20.83
CA ILE A 51 7.78 0.88 -21.47
C ILE A 51 6.95 2.15 -21.48
N ASN A 52 6.72 2.71 -22.67
CA ASN A 52 5.95 3.93 -22.89
C ASN A 52 4.46 3.65 -22.58
N THR A 53 4.19 3.37 -21.31
CA THR A 53 2.87 3.08 -20.79
C THR A 53 2.26 4.41 -20.46
N ARG A 54 1.19 4.75 -21.19
CA ARG A 54 0.33 5.87 -20.85
C ARG A 54 -0.08 5.73 -19.38
N ILE A 55 0.24 6.73 -18.57
CA ILE A 55 -0.22 6.76 -17.17
C ILE A 55 -1.70 7.15 -17.20
N LEU A 56 -2.55 6.25 -16.70
CA LEU A 56 -3.97 6.48 -16.60
C LEU A 56 -4.30 7.05 -15.21
N GLY A 57 -5.22 8.01 -15.16
CA GLY A 57 -5.77 8.54 -13.91
C GLY A 57 -6.64 7.49 -13.19
N PRO A 58 -6.84 7.63 -11.88
CA PRO A 58 -7.43 6.60 -11.02
C PRO A 58 -8.85 6.15 -11.43
N PHE A 59 -9.56 6.94 -12.23
CA PHE A 59 -10.92 6.67 -12.70
C PHE A 59 -10.99 6.21 -14.16
N ASP A 60 -9.85 6.07 -14.84
CA ASP A 60 -9.81 5.59 -16.22
C ASP A 60 -10.14 4.10 -16.29
N THR A 61 -11.07 3.72 -17.17
CA THR A 61 -11.54 2.33 -17.34
C THR A 61 -10.45 1.37 -17.82
N GLY A 62 -9.46 1.88 -18.57
CA GLY A 62 -8.32 1.10 -19.06
C GLY A 62 -7.43 0.51 -17.94
N ARG A 63 -7.59 0.96 -16.68
CA ARG A 63 -6.84 0.45 -15.53
C ARG A 63 -7.18 -0.99 -15.15
N MET A 64 -8.34 -1.46 -15.60
CA MET A 64 -8.84 -2.82 -15.39
C MET A 64 -8.56 -3.75 -16.59
N GLU A 65 -7.85 -3.29 -17.62
CA GLU A 65 -7.52 -4.13 -18.77
C GLU A 65 -6.41 -5.13 -18.45
N LEU A 66 -6.53 -6.33 -19.02
CA LEU A 66 -5.51 -7.38 -19.01
C LEU A 66 -5.02 -7.62 -20.44
N SER A 67 -3.71 -7.77 -20.60
CA SER A 67 -3.15 -8.35 -21.81
C SER A 67 -3.61 -9.81 -21.96
N LYS A 68 -3.54 -10.34 -23.19
CA LYS A 68 -3.87 -11.75 -23.45
C LYS A 68 -3.03 -12.72 -22.60
N GLN A 69 -1.76 -12.41 -22.40
CA GLN A 69 -0.85 -13.22 -21.60
C GLN A 69 -1.22 -13.19 -20.11
N GLU A 70 -1.52 -12.01 -19.56
CA GLU A 70 -1.94 -11.89 -18.16
C GLU A 70 -3.27 -12.60 -17.91
N ARG A 71 -4.23 -12.50 -18.84
CA ARG A 71 -5.50 -13.23 -18.76
C ARG A 71 -5.28 -14.74 -18.77
N GLN A 72 -4.46 -15.24 -19.70
CA GLN A 72 -4.16 -16.67 -19.77
C GLN A 72 -3.50 -17.18 -18.49
N TRP A 73 -2.55 -16.42 -17.94
CA TRP A 73 -1.89 -16.80 -16.69
C TRP A 73 -2.85 -16.75 -15.49
N ALA A 74 -3.68 -15.72 -15.38
CA ALA A 74 -4.73 -15.65 -14.36
C ALA A 74 -5.71 -16.83 -14.45
N GLN A 75 -6.02 -17.29 -15.67
CA GLN A 75 -6.88 -18.46 -15.88
C GLN A 75 -6.20 -19.75 -15.37
N THR A 76 -4.89 -19.92 -15.62
CA THR A 76 -4.13 -21.04 -15.04
C THR A 76 -4.11 -21.00 -13.52
N VAL A 77 -3.92 -19.82 -12.92
CA VAL A 77 -3.98 -19.63 -11.45
C VAL A 77 -5.36 -20.00 -10.90
N LYS A 78 -6.43 -19.52 -11.54
CA LYS A 78 -7.82 -19.87 -11.19
C LYS A 78 -8.05 -21.37 -11.20
N GLU A 79 -7.71 -22.03 -12.32
CA GLU A 79 -7.89 -23.47 -12.47
C GLU A 79 -7.10 -24.29 -11.45
N ALA A 80 -5.92 -23.82 -11.03
CA ALA A 80 -5.12 -24.49 -10.01
C ALA A 80 -5.76 -24.37 -8.63
N ILE A 81 -6.20 -23.16 -8.24
CA ILE A 81 -6.84 -22.92 -6.95
C ILE A 81 -8.19 -23.66 -6.87
N GLU A 82 -9.01 -23.64 -7.92
CA GLU A 82 -10.31 -24.34 -7.94
C GLU A 82 -10.18 -25.87 -7.86
N LYS A 83 -9.01 -26.43 -8.22
CA LYS A 83 -8.71 -27.86 -8.08
C LYS A 83 -8.17 -28.22 -6.70
N ASP A 84 -7.69 -27.24 -5.94
CA ASP A 84 -7.12 -27.45 -4.61
C ASP A 84 -8.21 -27.37 -3.54
N SER A 85 -8.56 -28.51 -2.94
CA SER A 85 -9.66 -28.60 -1.97
C SER A 85 -9.38 -27.89 -0.62
N GLU A 86 -8.14 -27.48 -0.35
CA GLU A 86 -7.79 -26.78 0.89
C GLU A 86 -8.01 -25.26 0.80
N ILE A 87 -8.16 -24.74 -0.42
CA ILE A 87 -8.30 -23.32 -0.68
C ILE A 87 -9.77 -23.02 -1.04
N THR A 88 -10.37 -22.08 -0.34
CA THR A 88 -11.68 -21.54 -0.70
C THR A 88 -11.52 -20.73 -1.97
N ASN A 89 -12.41 -20.95 -2.94
CA ASN A 89 -12.41 -20.19 -4.19
C ASN A 89 -12.35 -18.69 -3.93
N LEU A 90 -11.51 -18.00 -4.70
CA LEU A 90 -11.32 -16.56 -4.63
C LEU A 90 -12.15 -15.87 -5.72
N SER A 91 -12.27 -14.55 -5.66
CA SER A 91 -12.84 -13.78 -6.76
C SER A 91 -11.92 -13.78 -7.99
N ASP A 92 -12.50 -13.55 -9.17
CA ASP A 92 -11.73 -13.40 -10.42
C ASP A 92 -10.66 -12.30 -10.32
N PHE A 93 -10.93 -11.25 -9.54
CA PHE A 93 -9.97 -10.19 -9.25
C PHE A 93 -8.75 -10.73 -8.49
N TRP A 94 -8.94 -11.57 -7.48
CA TRP A 94 -7.84 -12.14 -6.68
C TRP A 94 -6.96 -13.09 -7.49
N TYR A 95 -7.55 -13.90 -8.39
CA TYR A 95 -6.76 -14.73 -9.31
C TYR A 95 -5.84 -13.88 -10.19
N VAL A 96 -6.35 -12.76 -10.71
CA VAL A 96 -5.55 -11.80 -11.48
C VAL A 96 -4.48 -11.14 -10.63
N GLN A 97 -4.77 -10.72 -9.40
CA GLN A 97 -3.77 -10.11 -8.53
C GLN A 97 -2.62 -11.07 -8.23
N LEU A 98 -2.92 -12.31 -7.87
CA LEU A 98 -1.90 -13.35 -7.66
C LEU A 98 -1.05 -13.54 -8.92
N ALA A 99 -1.70 -13.67 -10.08
CA ALA A 99 -1.03 -13.85 -11.37
C ALA A 99 -0.10 -12.68 -11.75
N LEU A 100 -0.49 -11.44 -11.46
CA LEU A 100 0.32 -10.24 -11.73
C LEU A 100 1.54 -10.11 -10.80
N ILE A 101 1.44 -10.65 -9.58
CA ILE A 101 2.49 -10.55 -8.55
C ILE A 101 3.50 -11.69 -8.65
N GLU A 102 3.04 -12.94 -8.69
CA GLU A 102 3.88 -14.16 -8.65
C GLU A 102 4.57 -14.51 -9.99
N LYS A 103 4.69 -13.52 -10.88
CA LYS A 103 5.28 -13.60 -12.24
C LYS A 103 6.08 -14.87 -12.53
N GLY A 104 5.47 -15.83 -13.20
CA GLY A 104 6.16 -17.04 -13.63
C GLY A 104 5.27 -18.27 -13.52
N PRO A 105 5.74 -19.43 -14.00
CA PRO A 105 4.97 -20.67 -13.98
C PRO A 105 4.97 -21.38 -12.62
N ASP A 106 5.45 -20.72 -11.55
CA ASP A 106 5.58 -21.32 -10.22
C ASP A 106 4.22 -21.33 -9.51
N ILE A 107 3.40 -22.31 -9.88
CA ILE A 107 2.05 -22.47 -9.35
C ILE A 107 2.06 -22.86 -7.87
N ASP A 108 3.09 -23.54 -7.39
CA ASP A 108 3.19 -24.00 -6.01
C ASP A 108 3.30 -22.81 -5.06
N ASN A 109 4.12 -21.80 -5.39
CA ASN A 109 4.19 -20.56 -4.62
C ASN A 109 2.86 -19.78 -4.62
N VAL A 110 2.13 -19.81 -5.73
CA VAL A 110 0.81 -19.17 -5.82
C VAL A 110 -0.18 -19.85 -4.87
N LEU A 111 -0.21 -21.18 -4.85
CA LEU A 111 -1.09 -21.96 -3.97
C LEU A 111 -0.70 -21.80 -2.50
N ASP A 112 0.59 -21.82 -2.16
CA ASP A 112 1.08 -21.56 -0.81
C ASP A 112 0.67 -20.18 -0.30
N ARG A 113 0.87 -19.13 -1.12
CA ARG A 113 0.42 -17.78 -0.76
C ARG A 113 -1.09 -17.69 -0.60
N ALA A 114 -1.87 -18.33 -1.46
CA ALA A 114 -3.32 -18.34 -1.36
C ALA A 114 -3.80 -19.02 -0.05
N ARG A 115 -3.17 -20.13 0.36
CA ARG A 115 -3.42 -20.76 1.67
C ARG A 115 -3.07 -19.82 2.82
N HIS A 116 -1.91 -19.19 2.80
CA HIS A 116 -1.49 -18.23 3.83
C HIS A 116 -2.44 -17.05 3.93
N LEU A 117 -2.90 -16.51 2.80
CA LEU A 117 -3.88 -15.42 2.75
C LEU A 117 -5.23 -15.84 3.36
N GLN A 118 -5.70 -17.05 3.05
CA GLN A 118 -6.92 -17.60 3.66
C GLN A 118 -6.77 -17.75 5.17
N ALA A 119 -5.68 -18.37 5.63
CA ALA A 119 -5.41 -18.57 7.06
C ALA A 119 -5.36 -17.23 7.80
N PHE A 120 -4.63 -16.25 7.25
CA PHE A 120 -4.57 -14.88 7.78
C PHE A 120 -5.97 -14.26 7.93
N ARG A 121 -6.80 -14.34 6.88
CA ARG A 121 -8.15 -13.76 6.94
C ARG A 121 -9.02 -14.42 8.01
N GLN A 122 -8.92 -15.75 8.16
CA GLN A 122 -9.68 -16.50 9.15
C GLN A 122 -9.21 -16.19 10.57
N GLU A 123 -7.89 -16.19 10.81
CA GLU A 123 -7.29 -15.93 12.11
C GLU A 123 -7.62 -14.53 12.63
N TYR A 124 -7.48 -13.50 11.78
CA TYR A 124 -7.70 -12.11 12.17
C TYR A 124 -9.13 -11.61 11.89
N GLY A 125 -10.06 -12.50 11.53
CA GLY A 125 -11.48 -12.16 11.33
C GLY A 125 -11.71 -11.10 10.25
N ILE A 126 -10.89 -11.12 9.20
CA ILE A 126 -10.91 -10.11 8.14
C ILE A 126 -12.17 -10.25 7.30
N THR A 127 -13.00 -9.21 7.31
CA THR A 127 -14.17 -9.10 6.44
C THR A 127 -13.85 -8.16 5.28
N GLU A 128 -13.96 -8.64 4.03
CA GLU A 128 -13.56 -7.90 2.83
C GLU A 128 -14.62 -6.90 2.37
N THR A 129 -14.85 -5.87 3.19
CA THR A 129 -15.81 -4.80 2.90
C THR A 129 -15.19 -3.42 3.15
N THR A 130 -15.72 -2.40 2.47
CA THR A 130 -15.32 -1.01 2.73
C THR A 130 -15.49 -0.64 4.19
N SER A 131 -16.64 -0.97 4.80
CA SER A 131 -16.94 -0.62 6.19
C SER A 131 -15.95 -1.24 7.18
N SER A 132 -15.62 -2.53 7.01
CA SER A 132 -14.58 -3.20 7.81
C SER A 132 -13.22 -2.50 7.68
N GLY A 133 -12.81 -2.18 6.45
CA GLY A 133 -11.54 -1.48 6.24
C GLY A 133 -11.50 -0.08 6.86
N CYS A 134 -12.60 0.68 6.75
CA CYS A 134 -12.71 1.99 7.38
C CYS A 134 -12.64 1.90 8.91
N PHE A 135 -13.31 0.90 9.48
CA PHE A 135 -13.28 0.65 10.92
C PHE A 135 -11.85 0.43 11.42
N PHE A 136 -11.11 -0.52 10.83
CA PHE A 136 -9.75 -0.82 11.27
C PHE A 136 -8.79 0.36 11.08
N VAL A 137 -8.85 1.05 9.94
CA VAL A 137 -8.03 2.24 9.68
C VAL A 137 -8.30 3.33 10.72
N HIS A 138 -9.57 3.56 11.08
CA HIS A 138 -9.94 4.53 12.10
C HIS A 138 -9.44 4.14 13.49
N GLU A 139 -9.59 2.87 13.89
CA GLU A 139 -9.04 2.38 15.17
C GLU A 139 -7.51 2.47 15.22
N PHE A 140 -6.84 2.21 14.09
CA PHE A 140 -5.40 2.35 13.99
C PHE A 140 -4.93 3.81 14.12
N ILE A 141 -5.63 4.76 13.51
CA ILE A 141 -5.36 6.19 13.66
C ILE A 141 -5.49 6.60 15.14
N LYS A 142 -6.48 6.08 15.88
CA LYS A 142 -6.59 6.32 17.33
C LYS A 142 -5.43 5.72 18.12
N LEU A 143 -4.94 4.55 17.73
CA LEU A 143 -3.79 3.90 18.38
C LEU A 143 -2.49 4.69 18.14
N PHE A 144 -2.30 5.22 16.93
CA PHE A 144 -1.09 5.94 16.53
C PHE A 144 -1.41 7.27 15.82
N PRO A 145 -1.89 8.29 16.56
CA PRO A 145 -2.23 9.58 15.97
C PRO A 145 -1.02 10.22 15.28
N GLY A 146 -1.21 10.66 14.04
CA GLY A 146 -0.16 11.27 13.23
C GLY A 146 0.84 10.28 12.62
N PHE A 147 0.67 8.97 12.80
CA PHE A 147 1.52 8.00 12.11
C PHE A 147 1.29 8.02 10.60
N SER A 148 0.05 8.01 10.14
CA SER A 148 -0.27 8.18 8.73
C SER A 148 -0.28 9.68 8.41
N LEU A 149 0.47 10.11 7.40
CA LEU A 149 0.59 11.50 6.99
C LEU A 149 -0.26 11.81 5.75
N SER A 150 -0.21 10.92 4.76
CA SER A 150 -0.94 11.09 3.51
C SER A 150 -1.18 9.76 2.81
N PHE A 151 -2.25 9.71 2.03
CA PHE A 151 -2.55 8.65 1.08
C PHE A 151 -3.00 9.32 -0.21
N SER A 152 -2.36 9.06 -1.34
CA SER A 152 -2.71 9.71 -2.61
C SER A 152 -2.32 8.89 -3.83
N PHE A 153 -2.86 9.25 -4.99
CA PHE A 153 -2.43 8.72 -6.28
C PHE A 153 -1.45 9.69 -6.94
N ASN A 154 -0.30 9.19 -7.38
CA ASN A 154 0.70 9.97 -8.08
C ASN A 154 0.54 9.80 -9.61
N TYR A 155 0.00 10.81 -10.27
CA TYR A 155 -0.23 10.84 -11.72
C TYR A 155 1.06 10.79 -12.57
N ALA A 156 2.22 11.13 -12.00
CA ALA A 156 3.48 11.08 -12.72
C ALA A 156 4.12 9.68 -12.70
N THR A 157 3.73 8.81 -11.77
CA THR A 157 4.23 7.42 -11.70
C THR A 157 3.15 6.36 -11.92
N GLY A 158 1.88 6.73 -11.84
CA GLY A 158 0.76 5.80 -11.88
C GLY A 158 0.61 4.95 -10.60
N ARG A 159 1.26 5.35 -9.50
CA ARG A 159 1.31 4.60 -8.24
C ARG A 159 0.48 5.25 -7.15
N TYR A 160 -0.06 4.42 -6.26
CA TYR A 160 -0.51 4.90 -4.96
C TYR A 160 0.68 5.13 -4.03
N VAL A 161 0.63 6.23 -3.29
CA VAL A 161 1.66 6.66 -2.33
C VAL A 161 1.03 6.74 -0.95
N ALA A 162 1.64 6.07 0.03
CA ALA A 162 1.34 6.26 1.44
C ALA A 162 2.56 6.90 2.14
N ALA A 163 2.33 8.04 2.78
CA ALA A 163 3.33 8.72 3.59
C ALA A 163 3.06 8.46 5.08
N MET A 164 4.11 8.14 5.85
CA MET A 164 4.02 7.80 7.26
C MET A 164 5.17 8.44 8.06
N ASP A 165 4.92 8.76 9.34
CA ASP A 165 5.94 9.22 10.30
C ASP A 165 6.28 8.09 11.28
N LEU A 166 7.45 7.48 11.08
CA LEU A 166 7.91 6.37 11.92
C LEU A 166 8.13 6.77 13.38
N THR A 167 8.29 8.05 13.69
CA THR A 167 8.45 8.52 15.08
C THR A 167 7.19 8.37 15.91
N LYS A 168 6.02 8.32 15.26
CA LYS A 168 4.73 8.16 15.92
C LYS A 168 4.36 6.69 16.15
N PHE A 169 5.18 5.76 15.65
CA PHE A 169 4.89 4.32 15.71
C PHE A 169 5.55 3.61 16.88
N TYR A 170 4.92 3.63 18.04
CA TYR A 170 5.45 3.01 19.26
C TYR A 170 5.19 1.49 19.29
N THR A 171 6.16 0.69 18.83
CA THR A 171 6.02 -0.78 18.81
C THR A 171 5.77 -1.38 20.20
N ALA A 172 6.30 -0.79 21.28
CA ALA A 172 5.98 -1.22 22.64
C ALA A 172 4.48 -1.06 22.96
N LYS A 173 3.84 0.02 22.50
CA LYS A 173 2.39 0.24 22.68
C LYS A 173 1.59 -0.81 21.92
N LEU A 174 2.02 -1.17 20.71
CA LEU A 174 1.39 -2.20 19.89
C LEU A 174 1.28 -3.55 20.63
N PHE A 175 2.34 -3.99 21.30
CA PHE A 175 2.35 -5.29 21.99
C PHE A 175 1.83 -5.26 23.43
N SER A 176 1.67 -4.07 24.04
CA SER A 176 1.15 -3.92 25.40
C SER A 176 -0.34 -3.60 25.44
N THR A 177 -0.92 -3.17 24.33
CA THR A 177 -2.35 -2.84 24.23
C THR A 177 -3.12 -4.05 23.71
N PRO A 178 -4.10 -4.60 24.45
CA PRO A 178 -4.94 -5.69 23.98
C PRO A 178 -5.63 -5.34 22.65
N GLY A 179 -5.58 -6.24 21.66
CA GLY A 179 -6.22 -6.05 20.35
C GLY A 179 -5.47 -5.14 19.37
N ALA A 180 -4.36 -4.51 19.78
CA ALA A 180 -3.67 -3.55 18.92
C ALA A 180 -2.87 -4.21 17.79
N VAL A 181 -2.33 -5.43 18.00
CA VAL A 181 -1.64 -6.20 16.95
C VAL A 181 -2.63 -6.59 15.86
N GLU A 182 -3.79 -7.11 16.26
CA GLU A 182 -4.89 -7.51 15.38
C GLU A 182 -5.43 -6.31 14.60
N THR A 183 -5.65 -5.18 15.28
CA THR A 183 -6.06 -3.92 14.64
C THR A 183 -5.04 -3.46 13.61
N TRP A 184 -3.74 -3.53 13.93
CA TRP A 184 -2.68 -3.16 13.02
C TRP A 184 -2.58 -4.11 11.82
N LEU A 185 -2.65 -5.43 12.03
CA LEU A 185 -2.63 -6.42 10.94
C LEU A 185 -3.82 -6.26 10.01
N ALA A 186 -5.03 -6.12 10.55
CA ALA A 186 -6.23 -5.86 9.75
C ALA A 186 -6.15 -4.51 9.01
N THR A 187 -5.58 -3.48 9.64
CA THR A 187 -5.36 -2.18 8.98
C THR A 187 -4.37 -2.30 7.83
N ASN A 188 -3.27 -3.05 7.99
CA ASN A 188 -2.32 -3.29 6.91
C ASN A 188 -2.99 -4.04 5.76
N TYR A 189 -3.80 -5.07 6.06
CA TYR A 189 -4.55 -5.79 5.04
C TYR A 189 -5.41 -4.86 4.18
N HIS A 190 -6.24 -4.04 4.82
CA HIS A 190 -7.10 -3.11 4.11
C HIS A 190 -6.31 -1.97 3.42
N SER A 191 -5.22 -1.49 4.02
CA SER A 191 -4.37 -0.49 3.38
C SER A 191 -3.71 -1.04 2.11
N GLN A 192 -3.29 -2.31 2.11
CA GLN A 192 -2.72 -2.94 0.92
C GLN A 192 -3.77 -3.15 -0.17
N ASN A 193 -5.03 -3.43 0.18
CA ASN A 193 -6.15 -3.40 -0.76
C ASN A 193 -6.39 -1.99 -1.33
N ALA A 194 -6.34 -0.97 -0.49
CA ALA A 194 -6.48 0.43 -0.92
C ALA A 194 -5.35 0.86 -1.87
N LEU A 195 -4.12 0.36 -1.65
CA LEU A 195 -2.96 0.61 -2.51
C LEU A 195 -3.00 -0.16 -3.84
N ASN A 196 -3.81 -1.22 -3.94
CA ASN A 196 -3.97 -2.07 -5.12
C ASN A 196 -5.41 -2.13 -5.64
N PRO A 197 -6.07 -0.99 -5.92
CA PRO A 197 -7.50 -0.97 -6.20
C PRO A 197 -7.86 -1.43 -7.63
N ASP A 198 -6.88 -1.56 -8.52
CA ASP A 198 -7.03 -1.93 -9.92
C ASP A 198 -5.75 -2.61 -10.46
N PHE A 199 -5.83 -3.23 -11.64
CA PHE A 199 -4.71 -4.00 -12.20
C PHE A 199 -3.51 -3.12 -12.58
N GLN A 200 -3.72 -1.88 -13.01
CA GLN A 200 -2.61 -0.97 -13.27
C GLN A 200 -1.84 -0.63 -11.98
N ALA A 201 -2.53 -0.36 -10.86
CA ALA A 201 -1.90 -0.14 -9.57
C ALA A 201 -1.08 -1.36 -9.12
N ILE A 202 -1.65 -2.57 -9.25
CA ILE A 202 -0.95 -3.84 -8.94
C ILE A 202 0.35 -3.97 -9.76
N ARG A 203 0.31 -3.68 -11.07
CA ARG A 203 1.48 -3.74 -11.95
C ARG A 203 2.56 -2.74 -11.55
N HIS A 204 2.18 -1.49 -11.26
CA HIS A 204 3.15 -0.45 -10.91
C HIS A 204 3.70 -0.61 -9.50
N GLY A 205 2.95 -1.26 -8.62
CA GLY A 205 3.22 -1.36 -7.19
C GLY A 205 2.96 -0.04 -6.46
N ALA A 206 3.01 -0.08 -5.14
CA ALA A 206 2.84 1.10 -4.30
C ALA A 206 4.17 1.75 -3.91
N THR A 207 4.11 3.01 -3.49
CA THR A 207 5.24 3.72 -2.89
C THR A 207 4.96 4.01 -1.42
N LEU A 208 5.93 3.72 -0.55
CA LEU A 208 5.95 4.22 0.82
C LEU A 208 6.93 5.38 0.94
N ALA A 209 6.52 6.46 1.59
CA ALA A 209 7.39 7.54 2.02
C ALA A 209 7.40 7.59 3.56
N LEU A 210 8.56 7.39 4.16
CA LEU A 210 8.72 7.19 5.60
C LEU A 210 9.58 8.30 6.18
N GLU A 211 8.96 9.21 6.95
CA GLU A 211 9.67 10.19 7.76
C GLU A 211 10.33 9.49 8.96
N CYS A 212 11.62 9.79 9.16
CA CYS A 212 12.47 9.11 10.13
C CYS A 212 13.19 10.06 11.09
N ASP A 213 13.17 11.37 10.84
CA ASP A 213 13.79 12.34 11.75
C ASP A 213 13.13 12.26 13.12
N GLY A 214 13.93 12.18 14.20
CA GLY A 214 13.43 11.98 15.56
C GLY A 214 13.08 10.54 15.93
N PHE A 215 13.41 9.53 15.11
CA PHE A 215 13.16 8.13 15.43
C PHE A 215 13.92 7.69 16.70
N ASP A 216 13.19 7.22 17.71
CA ASP A 216 13.75 6.76 18.98
C ASP A 216 13.90 5.24 18.98
N TRP A 217 15.09 4.76 18.64
CA TRP A 217 15.34 3.33 18.53
C TRP A 217 15.00 2.55 19.81
N LYS A 218 15.09 3.16 21.00
CA LYS A 218 14.76 2.45 22.26
C LYS A 218 13.26 2.22 22.40
N LYS A 219 12.44 3.12 21.87
CA LYS A 219 10.97 3.02 21.93
C LYS A 219 10.37 2.29 20.75
N ASN A 220 10.99 2.45 19.57
CA ASN A 220 10.43 2.01 18.30
C ASN A 220 11.04 0.68 17.81
N MET A 221 12.25 0.29 18.26
CA MET A 221 12.87 -0.95 17.82
C MET A 221 12.32 -2.16 18.56
N ASN A 222 11.56 -2.99 17.85
CA ASN A 222 11.21 -4.32 18.31
C ASN A 222 11.35 -5.28 17.12
N LEU A 223 12.35 -6.17 17.11
CA LEU A 223 12.53 -7.10 15.99
C LEU A 223 11.34 -8.06 15.84
N ARG A 224 10.63 -8.36 16.93
CA ARG A 224 9.38 -9.15 16.89
C ARG A 224 8.34 -8.48 15.99
N PHE A 225 8.26 -7.14 15.98
CA PHE A 225 7.37 -6.41 15.09
C PHE A 225 7.64 -6.74 13.63
N PHE A 226 8.91 -6.65 13.20
CA PHE A 226 9.27 -6.93 11.82
C PHE A 226 9.09 -8.40 11.47
N THR A 227 9.41 -9.31 12.39
CA THR A 227 9.13 -10.73 12.22
C THR A 227 7.64 -10.98 11.99
N THR A 228 6.76 -10.44 12.83
CA THR A 228 5.30 -10.50 12.63
C THR A 228 4.89 -9.85 11.31
N LEU A 229 5.42 -8.68 10.95
CA LEU A 229 5.10 -8.02 9.67
C LEU A 229 5.38 -8.93 8.47
N PHE A 230 6.57 -9.53 8.40
CA PHE A 230 6.97 -10.32 7.24
C PHE A 230 6.40 -11.74 7.27
N GLN A 231 6.22 -12.35 8.44
CA GLN A 231 5.70 -13.71 8.58
C GLN A 231 4.18 -13.80 8.48
N GLU A 232 3.47 -12.78 8.97
CA GLU A 232 2.00 -12.78 8.94
C GLU A 232 1.49 -12.23 7.61
N ILE A 233 1.73 -10.94 7.35
CA ILE A 233 1.09 -10.25 6.22
C ILE A 233 2.00 -10.11 5.00
N GLY A 234 3.31 -9.97 5.19
CA GLY A 234 4.26 -9.84 4.07
C GLY A 234 4.37 -11.11 3.23
N SER A 235 4.24 -12.28 3.86
CA SER A 235 4.17 -13.60 3.21
C SER A 235 2.79 -13.87 2.61
N ALA A 236 1.71 -13.46 3.29
CA ALA A 236 0.35 -13.79 2.89
C ALA A 236 -0.17 -12.89 1.74
N TYR A 237 0.00 -11.57 1.82
CA TYR A 237 -0.65 -10.67 0.89
C TYR A 237 0.18 -10.48 -0.40
N PRO A 238 -0.39 -10.72 -1.60
CA PRO A 238 0.31 -10.53 -2.86
C PRO A 238 0.42 -9.04 -3.21
N MET A 239 1.52 -8.41 -2.81
CA MET A 239 1.79 -7.00 -3.04
C MET A 239 3.15 -6.77 -3.68
N LYS A 240 3.18 -5.79 -4.58
CA LYS A 240 4.41 -5.26 -5.15
C LYS A 240 4.69 -3.87 -4.60
N TRP A 241 5.93 -3.66 -4.17
CA TRP A 241 6.45 -2.33 -3.86
C TRP A 241 7.18 -1.76 -5.07
N GLY A 242 6.78 -0.57 -5.48
CA GLY A 242 7.47 0.20 -6.49
C GLY A 242 8.67 0.97 -5.92
N SER A 243 8.55 1.46 -4.69
CA SER A 243 9.64 2.05 -3.90
C SER A 243 9.26 2.18 -2.42
N VAL A 244 10.26 2.18 -1.54
CA VAL A 244 10.12 2.48 -0.10
C VAL A 244 11.22 3.46 0.27
N ASN A 245 10.79 4.69 0.53
CA ASN A 245 11.63 5.88 0.57
C ASN A 245 11.74 6.36 2.02
N PHE A 246 12.91 6.24 2.63
CA PHE A 246 13.19 6.67 3.99
C PHE A 246 13.78 8.10 3.96
N PHE A 247 12.95 9.07 4.34
CA PHE A 247 13.31 10.48 4.45
C PHE A 247 13.93 10.78 5.81
N ASN A 248 14.97 11.62 5.82
CA ASN A 248 15.71 12.04 7.00
C ASN A 248 16.18 10.86 7.88
N SER A 249 16.52 9.73 7.25
CA SER A 249 16.92 8.53 7.98
C SER A 249 18.31 8.68 8.59
N GLY A 250 18.36 8.70 9.93
CA GLY A 250 19.62 8.67 10.68
C GLY A 250 20.31 7.29 10.68
N VAL A 251 21.50 7.23 11.28
CA VAL A 251 22.33 6.00 11.37
C VAL A 251 21.56 4.80 11.95
N PHE A 252 20.72 5.03 12.96
CA PHE A 252 19.97 3.96 13.62
C PHE A 252 18.96 3.27 12.70
N ILE A 253 18.27 4.02 11.83
CA ILE A 253 17.35 3.44 10.83
C ILE A 253 18.13 2.57 9.84
N ASN A 254 19.29 3.02 9.38
CA ASN A 254 20.12 2.27 8.45
C ASN A 254 20.61 0.93 9.05
N VAL A 255 21.01 0.96 10.33
CA VAL A 255 21.39 -0.26 11.08
C VAL A 255 20.18 -1.19 11.25
N LEU A 256 19.03 -0.66 11.69
CA LEU A 256 17.81 -1.43 11.86
C LEU A 256 17.41 -2.11 10.54
N MET A 257 17.36 -1.38 9.43
CA MET A 257 16.98 -1.93 8.15
C MET A 257 17.98 -2.95 7.62
N SER A 258 19.27 -2.84 7.99
CA SER A 258 20.26 -3.88 7.69
C SER A 258 19.99 -5.19 8.46
N MET A 259 19.41 -5.11 9.66
CA MET A 259 18.94 -6.28 10.40
C MET A 259 17.64 -6.83 9.79
N VAL A 260 16.69 -5.96 9.47
CA VAL A 260 15.40 -6.32 8.86
C VAL A 260 15.58 -7.07 7.54
N LYS A 261 16.56 -6.69 6.71
CA LYS A 261 16.89 -7.41 5.46
C LYS A 261 17.21 -8.90 5.66
N ARG A 262 17.61 -9.34 6.85
CA ARG A 262 17.86 -10.76 7.14
C ARG A 262 16.60 -11.58 7.32
N ILE A 263 15.48 -10.93 7.60
CA ILE A 263 14.17 -11.56 7.85
C ILE A 263 13.12 -11.15 6.82
N SER A 264 13.37 -10.13 6.00
CA SER A 264 12.47 -9.72 4.92
C SER A 264 12.84 -10.39 3.61
N PRO A 265 11.86 -10.71 2.73
CA PRO A 265 12.13 -11.30 1.43
C PRO A 265 13.11 -10.44 0.58
N PRO A 266 14.02 -11.05 -0.20
CA PRO A 266 15.04 -10.33 -0.98
C PRO A 266 14.48 -9.28 -1.95
N GLU A 267 13.30 -9.54 -2.53
CA GLU A 267 12.64 -8.66 -3.49
C GLU A 267 12.26 -7.28 -2.91
N PHE A 268 12.13 -7.17 -1.58
CA PHE A 268 11.91 -5.88 -0.92
C PHE A 268 13.17 -5.02 -0.90
N HIS A 269 14.35 -5.64 -0.80
CA HIS A 269 15.62 -4.93 -0.52
C HIS A 269 15.99 -3.99 -1.66
N GLU A 270 15.60 -4.38 -2.87
CA GLU A 270 15.84 -3.70 -4.13
C GLU A 270 15.05 -2.39 -4.30
N ASN A 271 14.04 -2.17 -3.46
CA ASN A 271 13.14 -1.03 -3.53
C ASN A 271 13.37 -0.02 -2.40
N TYR A 272 14.36 -0.25 -1.53
CA TYR A 272 14.65 0.62 -0.39
C TYR A 272 15.62 1.75 -0.78
N GLU A 273 15.19 2.98 -0.54
CA GLU A 273 15.97 4.21 -0.70
C GLU A 273 16.12 4.91 0.66
N PHE A 274 17.34 5.25 1.05
CA PHE A 274 17.68 5.81 2.37
C PHE A 274 18.36 7.15 2.23
N GLY A 275 18.26 7.98 3.27
CA GLY A 275 18.94 9.27 3.35
C GLY A 275 18.35 10.34 2.44
N LEU A 276 17.09 10.15 1.99
CA LEU A 276 16.40 11.15 1.20
C LEU A 276 16.12 12.38 2.07
N VAL A 277 16.24 13.58 1.51
CA VAL A 277 15.99 14.83 2.24
C VAL A 277 14.91 15.60 1.49
N SER A 278 13.83 15.98 2.16
CA SER A 278 12.80 16.83 1.56
C SER A 278 13.21 18.30 1.70
N GLU A 279 13.12 19.07 0.61
CA GLU A 279 13.42 20.52 0.62
C GLU A 279 12.52 21.29 1.59
N ALA A 280 11.30 20.80 1.79
CA ALA A 280 10.34 21.34 2.75
C ALA A 280 10.60 20.90 4.20
N GLY A 281 11.73 20.24 4.47
CA GLY A 281 12.08 19.68 5.77
C GLY A 281 11.30 18.39 6.05
N ARG A 282 10.86 18.21 7.30
CA ARG A 282 10.09 17.04 7.72
C ARG A 282 8.77 16.93 6.97
N LEU A 283 8.35 15.71 6.66
CA LEU A 283 7.10 15.46 5.90
C LEU A 283 5.84 15.89 6.66
N ASP A 284 5.84 15.80 7.99
CA ASP A 284 4.70 16.19 8.83
C ASP A 284 4.35 17.69 8.71
N ASN A 285 5.36 18.56 8.53
CA ASN A 285 5.16 19.99 8.29
C ASN A 285 4.34 20.29 7.02
N ILE A 286 4.36 19.38 6.05
CA ILE A 286 3.65 19.52 4.77
C ILE A 286 2.23 18.96 4.92
N PHE A 287 2.11 17.78 5.54
CA PHE A 287 0.88 17.00 5.49
C PHE A 287 -0.10 17.26 6.63
N PHE A 288 0.35 17.81 7.77
CA PHE A 288 -0.53 18.17 8.90
C PHE A 288 -1.21 19.54 8.76
N ILE A 289 -1.24 20.12 7.57
CA ILE A 289 -1.94 21.38 7.34
C ILE A 289 -3.44 21.10 7.09
N PRO A 290 -4.39 21.80 7.72
CA PRO A 290 -4.20 22.82 8.76
C PRO A 290 -3.98 22.24 10.17
N SER A 291 -4.35 20.99 10.41
CA SER A 291 -4.06 20.27 11.65
C SER A 291 -3.86 18.76 11.41
N MET A 292 -3.37 18.06 12.43
CA MET A 292 -3.23 16.60 12.43
C MET A 292 -4.58 15.90 12.30
N GLU A 293 -5.62 16.41 12.94
CA GLU A 293 -6.98 15.88 12.89
C GLU A 293 -7.52 15.95 11.47
N ALA A 294 -7.38 17.10 10.80
CA ALA A 294 -7.77 17.27 9.42
C ALA A 294 -6.97 16.34 8.48
N ALA A 295 -5.70 16.10 8.76
CA ALA A 295 -4.89 15.13 8.00
C ALA A 295 -5.41 13.69 8.19
N ASN A 296 -5.70 13.28 9.42
CA ASN A 296 -6.27 11.96 9.73
C ASN A 296 -7.63 11.75 9.03
N GLU A 297 -8.51 12.75 9.05
CA GLU A 297 -9.80 12.70 8.34
C GLU A 297 -9.61 12.55 6.82
N ARG A 298 -8.69 13.30 6.22
CA ARG A 298 -8.36 13.16 4.79
C ARG A 298 -7.84 11.77 4.45
N ILE A 299 -6.98 11.20 5.30
CA ILE A 299 -6.43 9.85 5.09
C ILE A 299 -7.56 8.83 5.14
N LEU A 300 -8.44 8.91 6.14
CA LEU A 300 -9.58 8.01 6.26
C LEU A 300 -10.49 8.11 5.04
N MET A 301 -10.83 9.32 4.61
CA MET A 301 -11.62 9.57 3.40
C MET A 301 -10.98 8.94 2.16
N ARG A 302 -9.68 9.15 1.93
CA ARG A 302 -9.01 8.67 0.72
C ARG A 302 -8.80 7.17 0.70
N ILE A 303 -8.48 6.56 1.84
CA ILE A 303 -8.43 5.10 1.97
C ILE A 303 -9.82 4.52 1.72
N THR A 304 -10.88 5.16 2.26
CA THR A 304 -12.28 4.75 2.02
C THR A 304 -12.60 4.74 0.52
N LEU A 305 -12.32 5.84 -0.19
CA LEU A 305 -12.56 5.93 -1.64
C LEU A 305 -11.79 4.86 -2.43
N ALA A 306 -10.52 4.63 -2.06
CA ALA A 306 -9.71 3.61 -2.70
C ALA A 306 -10.23 2.19 -2.45
N LEU A 307 -10.68 1.90 -1.22
CA LEU A 307 -11.32 0.63 -0.85
C LEU A 307 -12.66 0.43 -1.55
N GLN A 308 -13.50 1.47 -1.65
CA GLN A 308 -14.76 1.40 -2.40
C GLN A 308 -14.53 1.00 -3.84
N ARG A 309 -13.58 1.66 -4.52
CA ARG A 309 -13.23 1.29 -5.89
C ARG A 309 -12.63 -0.11 -5.96
N ARG A 310 -11.75 -0.51 -5.03
CA ARG A 310 -11.19 -1.87 -4.97
C ARG A 310 -12.31 -2.91 -4.93
N TYR A 311 -13.24 -2.79 -3.99
CA TYR A 311 -14.31 -3.78 -3.82
C TYR A 311 -15.36 -3.71 -4.93
N ALA A 312 -15.61 -2.54 -5.53
CA ALA A 312 -16.46 -2.42 -6.71
C ALA A 312 -15.83 -3.10 -7.95
N ASN A 313 -14.53 -2.91 -8.16
CA ASN A 313 -13.79 -3.59 -9.23
C ASN A 313 -13.78 -5.11 -9.00
N GLU A 314 -13.57 -5.55 -7.76
CA GLU A 314 -13.61 -6.96 -7.40
C GLU A 314 -14.99 -7.61 -7.63
N ALA A 315 -16.07 -6.93 -7.24
CA ALA A 315 -17.43 -7.43 -7.44
C ALA A 315 -17.88 -7.46 -8.90
N SER A 316 -17.36 -6.56 -9.74
CA SER A 316 -17.79 -6.37 -11.12
C SER A 316 -16.92 -7.10 -12.15
N PHE A 317 -15.68 -7.41 -11.81
CA PHE A 317 -14.74 -8.05 -12.72
C PHE A 317 -15.01 -9.56 -12.86
N SER A 318 -14.95 -10.05 -14.10
CA SER A 318 -14.95 -11.48 -14.40
C SER A 318 -13.89 -11.81 -15.45
N LEU A 319 -13.20 -12.92 -15.25
CA LEU A 319 -12.03 -13.36 -16.02
C LEU A 319 -12.41 -14.07 -17.32
#